data_AF-A0A8S2XPH3-F1
#
_entry.id   AF-A0A8S2XPH3-F1
#
_cell.length_a   1.000
_cell.length_b   1.000
_cell.length_c   1.000
_cell.angle_alpha   90.00
_cell.angle_beta   90.00
_cell.angle_gamma   90.00
#
_symmetry.space_group_name_H-M   'P 1'
#
loop_
_entity.id
_entity.type
_entity.pdbx_description
1 polymer ?
#
loop_
_entity_poly.entity_id
_entity_poly.type
_entity_poly.pdbx_seq_one_letter_code
_entity_poly.pdbx_strand_id
1 'polypeptide(L)'
;GGIDPSIQLMPNDFWSGVINRGFIGCISDFELTGIAINLTHYILLKKSSASVNRGCIENLGYNYCQQSLCLNGGECQMSWNRFQCDCSKTSYTGYYCEQAAYQLEIEKRTNFDINTEFKWTDEINDITFRLETNHDQEKFFSIRPCSIISFNCTETIDFSIINGLLEIHLMLKYYNYINITNSQFILDQKWHFIRFQRFD
;
A
#
# COMPACT_ATOMS: atom_id res chain seq x y z
N GLY A 1 -19.39 -4.27 14.42
CA GLY A 1 -19.07 -2.85 14.64
C GLY A 1 -19.55 -2.07 13.44
N GLY A 2 -20.26 -0.96 13.66
CA GLY A 2 -20.62 -0.01 12.63
C GLY A 2 -20.12 1.36 13.05
N ILE A 3 -19.52 2.10 12.13
CA ILE A 3 -19.08 3.48 12.36
C ILE A 3 -20.29 4.39 12.13
N ASP A 4 -20.53 5.31 13.06
CA ASP A 4 -21.58 6.32 12.93
C ASP A 4 -21.31 7.19 11.68
N PRO A 5 -22.30 7.37 10.78
CA PRO A 5 -22.15 8.17 9.56
C PRO A 5 -21.79 9.65 9.80
N SER A 6 -21.90 10.15 11.03
CA SER A 6 -21.50 11.50 11.43
C SER A 6 -20.01 11.64 11.78
N ILE A 7 -19.30 10.51 11.96
CA ILE A 7 -17.87 10.50 12.25
C ILE A 7 -17.12 10.70 10.93
N GLN A 8 -16.59 11.91 10.72
CA GLN A 8 -15.76 12.26 9.56
C GLN A 8 -14.31 11.74 9.65
N LEU A 9 -13.86 11.32 10.83
CA LEU A 9 -12.53 10.78 11.06
C LEU A 9 -12.59 9.26 11.24
N MET A 10 -12.03 8.52 10.29
CA MET A 10 -11.94 7.07 10.40
C MET A 10 -11.07 6.68 11.61
N PRO A 11 -11.49 5.71 12.44
CA PRO A 11 -10.65 5.17 13.50
C PRO A 11 -9.34 4.63 12.92
N ASN A 12 -8.23 4.78 13.64
CA ASN A 12 -6.92 4.30 13.19
C ASN A 12 -6.92 2.78 12.94
N ASP A 13 -7.59 2.01 13.81
CA ASP A 13 -7.76 0.55 13.66
C ASP A 13 -8.54 0.15 12.38
N PHE A 14 -9.23 1.09 11.73
CA PHE A 14 -9.87 0.88 10.44
C PHE A 14 -8.91 1.22 9.29
N TRP A 15 -7.77 0.53 9.24
CA TRP A 15 -6.65 0.81 8.34
C TRP A 15 -7.07 0.88 6.86
N SER A 16 -7.95 -0.02 6.41
CA SER A 16 -8.41 -0.05 5.01
C SER A 16 -9.07 1.25 4.58
N GLY A 17 -9.79 1.92 5.49
CA GLY A 17 -10.36 3.24 5.26
C GLY A 17 -9.31 4.34 5.21
N VAL A 18 -8.35 4.34 6.15
CA VAL A 18 -7.27 5.32 6.25
C VAL A 18 -6.45 5.41 4.95
N ILE A 19 -6.08 4.26 4.36
CA ILE A 19 -5.29 4.22 3.12
C ILE A 19 -6.15 4.20 1.86
N ASN A 20 -7.46 4.53 1.96
CA ASN A 20 -8.43 4.49 0.88
C ASN A 20 -8.44 3.16 0.09
N ARG A 21 -8.16 2.05 0.77
CA ARG A 21 -8.33 0.70 0.22
C ARG A 21 -9.76 0.23 0.46
N GLY A 22 -10.65 0.71 -0.40
CA GLY A 22 -12.03 0.25 -0.42
C GLY A 22 -12.14 -1.23 -0.78
N PHE A 23 -13.21 -1.88 -0.28
CA PHE A 23 -13.58 -3.23 -0.67
C PHE A 23 -14.02 -3.27 -2.14
N ILE A 24 -13.57 -4.31 -2.87
CA ILE A 24 -14.01 -4.60 -4.23
C ILE A 24 -14.43 -6.06 -4.28
N GLY A 25 -15.70 -6.29 -4.55
CA GLY A 25 -16.29 -7.61 -4.55
C GLY A 25 -17.79 -7.53 -4.41
N CYS A 26 -18.40 -8.63 -4.01
CA CYS A 26 -19.82 -8.70 -3.73
C CYS A 26 -20.08 -8.95 -2.24
N ILE A 27 -21.18 -8.37 -1.75
CA ILE A 27 -21.72 -8.61 -0.41
C ILE A 27 -23.17 -9.05 -0.59
N SER A 28 -23.54 -10.20 -0.04
CA SER A 28 -24.91 -10.71 0.01
C SER A 28 -25.32 -11.02 1.46
N ASP A 29 -26.62 -11.24 1.68
CA ASP A 29 -27.16 -11.76 2.95
C ASP A 29 -26.76 -10.93 4.19
N PHE A 30 -26.70 -9.61 4.01
CA PHE A 30 -26.33 -8.71 5.09
C PHE A 30 -27.46 -8.58 6.13
N GLU A 31 -27.21 -9.13 7.31
CA GLU A 31 -28.11 -9.06 8.46
C GLU A 31 -27.45 -8.32 9.63
N LEU A 32 -28.22 -7.48 10.30
CA LEU A 32 -27.81 -6.85 11.55
C LEU A 32 -28.80 -7.25 12.62
N THR A 33 -28.32 -7.89 13.69
CA THR A 33 -29.18 -8.36 14.81
C THR A 33 -30.34 -9.26 14.37
N GLY A 34 -30.15 -10.06 13.32
CA GLY A 34 -31.17 -10.96 12.75
C GLY A 34 -32.19 -10.27 11.83
N ILE A 35 -31.98 -8.99 11.51
CA ILE A 35 -32.81 -8.24 10.57
C ILE A 35 -32.05 -8.12 9.26
N ALA A 36 -32.62 -8.66 8.17
CA ALA A 36 -32.09 -8.48 6.83
C ALA A 36 -32.19 -7.02 6.40
N ILE A 37 -31.04 -6.44 6.02
CA ILE A 37 -30.94 -5.04 5.60
C ILE A 37 -30.60 -4.97 4.11
N ASN A 38 -31.44 -4.29 3.34
CA ASN A 38 -31.22 -4.09 1.91
C ASN A 38 -30.19 -2.97 1.66
N LEU A 39 -28.90 -3.33 1.60
CA LEU A 39 -27.80 -2.39 1.34
C LEU A 39 -27.96 -1.62 0.02
N THR A 40 -28.45 -2.27 -1.03
CA THR A 40 -28.65 -1.64 -2.36
C THR A 40 -29.62 -0.47 -2.29
N HIS A 41 -30.67 -0.56 -1.47
CA HIS A 41 -31.62 0.52 -1.26
C HIS A 41 -30.92 1.77 -0.69
N TYR A 42 -30.10 1.62 0.36
CA TYR A 42 -29.40 2.73 1.01
C TYR A 42 -28.34 3.40 0.14
N ILE A 43 -27.56 2.61 -0.63
CA ILE A 43 -26.50 3.14 -1.50
C ILE A 43 -27.10 4.00 -2.63
N LEU A 44 -28.19 3.55 -3.23
CA LEU A 44 -28.87 4.27 -4.31
C LEU A 44 -29.49 5.59 -3.83
N LEU A 45 -30.01 5.63 -2.59
CA LEU A 45 -30.55 6.85 -2.00
C LEU A 45 -29.48 7.93 -1.80
N LYS A 46 -28.24 7.55 -1.44
CA LYS A 46 -27.15 8.50 -1.20
C LYS A 46 -26.47 9.02 -2.48
N LYS A 47 -26.84 8.54 -3.68
CA LYS A 47 -26.12 8.82 -4.96
C LYS A 47 -24.59 8.67 -4.85
N SER A 48 -24.09 7.89 -3.90
CA SER A 48 -22.73 8.08 -3.37
C SER A 48 -21.69 7.13 -3.96
N SER A 49 -21.98 6.45 -5.07
CA SER A 49 -20.95 5.70 -5.78
C SER A 49 -21.43 5.29 -7.16
N ALA A 50 -20.89 5.94 -8.19
CA ALA A 50 -20.97 5.46 -9.57
C ALA A 50 -20.43 4.01 -9.74
N SER A 51 -19.75 3.50 -8.72
CA SER A 51 -19.05 2.21 -8.72
C SER A 51 -19.83 1.04 -8.10
N VAL A 52 -21.10 1.22 -7.67
CA VAL A 52 -21.91 0.13 -7.10
C VAL A 52 -23.01 -0.29 -8.08
N ASN A 53 -22.96 -1.55 -8.50
CA ASN A 53 -23.95 -2.16 -9.39
C ASN A 53 -24.94 -3.04 -8.61
N ARG A 54 -26.16 -3.22 -9.16
CA ARG A 54 -27.12 -4.18 -8.62
C ARG A 54 -26.72 -5.60 -9.04
N GLY A 55 -26.69 -6.51 -8.07
CA GLY A 55 -26.36 -7.92 -8.30
C GLY A 55 -24.86 -8.20 -8.34
N CYS A 56 -24.53 -9.48 -8.30
CA CYS A 56 -23.17 -9.99 -8.38
C CYS A 56 -23.08 -10.91 -9.59
N ILE A 57 -22.64 -10.38 -10.73
CA ILE A 57 -22.35 -11.20 -11.90
C ILE A 57 -20.86 -11.48 -11.86
N GLU A 58 -20.49 -12.71 -11.53
CA GLU A 58 -19.17 -13.20 -11.88
C GLU A 58 -19.16 -13.39 -13.39
N ASN A 59 -18.44 -12.55 -14.13
CA ASN A 59 -18.19 -12.81 -15.54
C ASN A 59 -17.15 -13.92 -15.67
N LEU A 60 -17.53 -15.13 -15.27
CA LEU A 60 -16.73 -16.35 -15.37
C LEU A 60 -16.42 -16.60 -16.85
N GLY A 61 -15.21 -16.21 -17.26
CA GLY A 61 -14.71 -16.38 -18.63
C GLY A 61 -14.36 -15.08 -19.37
N TYR A 62 -14.67 -13.90 -18.82
CA TYR A 62 -14.24 -12.65 -19.43
C TYR A 62 -12.81 -12.30 -18.99
N ASN A 63 -11.86 -12.38 -19.91
CA ASN A 63 -10.50 -11.96 -19.66
C ASN A 63 -10.38 -10.43 -19.83
N TYR A 64 -10.50 -9.70 -18.74
CA TYR A 64 -10.35 -8.23 -18.72
C TYR A 64 -8.99 -7.75 -19.23
N CYS A 65 -7.96 -8.61 -19.22
CA CYS A 65 -6.66 -8.28 -19.77
C CYS A 65 -6.59 -8.33 -21.30
N GLN A 66 -7.54 -8.96 -21.99
CA GLN A 66 -7.61 -8.88 -23.47
C GLN A 66 -7.90 -7.45 -23.95
N GLN A 67 -8.47 -6.61 -23.10
CA GLN A 67 -8.71 -5.18 -23.34
C GLN A 67 -7.72 -4.28 -22.61
N SER A 68 -6.65 -4.84 -22.05
CA SER A 68 -5.71 -4.10 -21.22
C SER A 68 -4.99 -3.00 -21.99
N LEU A 69 -4.83 -1.86 -21.33
CA LEU A 69 -4.07 -0.71 -21.80
C LEU A 69 -2.77 -0.51 -20.99
N CYS A 70 -2.26 -1.54 -20.30
CA CYS A 70 -0.99 -1.41 -19.57
C CYS A 70 0.12 -1.02 -20.55
N LEU A 71 0.68 0.17 -20.35
CA LEU A 71 1.73 0.75 -21.17
C LEU A 71 3.11 0.36 -20.61
N ASN A 72 4.15 0.66 -21.39
CA ASN A 72 5.55 0.61 -20.96
C ASN A 72 5.99 -0.74 -20.34
N GLY A 73 5.39 -1.84 -20.79
CA GLY A 73 5.72 -3.19 -20.32
C GLY A 73 5.06 -3.57 -18.99
N GLY A 74 4.07 -2.82 -18.51
CA GLY A 74 3.28 -3.19 -17.34
C GLY A 74 2.53 -4.51 -17.55
N GLU A 75 2.56 -5.39 -16.55
CA GLU A 75 1.89 -6.69 -16.61
C GLU A 75 0.40 -6.53 -16.24
N CYS A 76 -0.50 -7.03 -17.09
CA CYS A 76 -1.91 -7.00 -16.76
C CYS A 76 -2.29 -8.13 -15.80
N GLN A 77 -2.98 -7.78 -14.72
CA GLN A 77 -3.54 -8.71 -13.74
C GLN A 77 -5.07 -8.62 -13.74
N MET A 78 -5.72 -9.78 -13.75
CA MET A 78 -7.17 -9.84 -13.58
C MET A 78 -7.54 -9.48 -12.14
N SER A 79 -8.53 -8.60 -12.00
CA SER A 79 -9.14 -8.20 -10.74
C SER A 79 -10.65 -8.40 -10.83
N TRP A 80 -11.38 -8.20 -9.72
CA TRP A 80 -12.83 -8.33 -9.68
C TRP A 80 -13.52 -7.44 -10.73
N ASN A 81 -14.08 -8.07 -11.76
CA ASN A 81 -14.75 -7.43 -12.90
C ASN A 81 -13.95 -6.28 -13.59
N ARG A 82 -12.62 -6.31 -13.52
CA ARG A 82 -11.73 -5.29 -14.14
C ARG A 82 -10.31 -5.84 -14.32
N PHE A 83 -9.45 -5.06 -14.98
CA PHE A 83 -8.02 -5.30 -14.97
C PHE A 83 -7.28 -4.30 -14.05
N GLN A 84 -6.06 -4.66 -13.67
CA GLN A 84 -5.11 -3.81 -12.98
C GLN A 84 -3.73 -3.99 -13.63
N CYS A 85 -2.96 -2.91 -13.76
CA CYS A 85 -1.58 -2.98 -14.23
C CYS A 85 -0.62 -3.11 -13.07
N ASP A 86 0.27 -4.10 -13.15
CA ASP A 86 1.43 -4.24 -12.30
C ASP A 86 2.63 -3.57 -12.95
N CYS A 87 2.95 -2.38 -12.45
CA CYS A 87 4.08 -1.58 -12.91
C CYS A 87 5.37 -1.87 -12.12
N SER A 88 5.37 -2.80 -11.16
CA SER A 88 6.49 -3.03 -10.22
C SER A 88 7.81 -3.39 -10.89
N LYS A 89 7.75 -4.02 -12.07
CA LYS A 89 8.90 -4.39 -12.91
C LYS A 89 9.26 -3.35 -13.96
N THR A 90 8.64 -2.17 -13.91
CA THR A 90 8.82 -1.09 -14.87
C THR A 90 9.31 0.18 -14.19
N SER A 91 9.92 1.08 -14.96
CA SER A 91 10.29 2.43 -14.50
C SER A 91 9.13 3.43 -14.64
N TYR A 92 7.89 2.92 -14.61
CA TYR A 92 6.68 3.69 -14.78
C TYR A 92 5.70 3.41 -13.63
N THR A 93 4.77 4.34 -13.44
CA THR A 93 3.70 4.33 -12.44
C THR A 93 2.42 4.86 -13.07
N GLY A 94 1.35 4.97 -12.28
CA GLY A 94 0.01 5.31 -12.77
C GLY A 94 -0.85 4.06 -12.99
N TYR A 95 -2.13 4.29 -13.26
CA TYR A 95 -3.11 3.20 -13.36
C TYR A 95 -2.87 2.28 -14.57
N TYR A 96 -2.29 2.84 -15.63
CA TYR A 96 -1.92 2.14 -16.86
C TYR A 96 -0.39 2.07 -17.05
N CYS A 97 0.42 2.32 -16.02
CA CYS A 97 1.88 2.48 -16.13
C CYS A 97 2.28 3.57 -17.15
N GLU A 98 1.51 4.64 -17.25
CA GLU A 98 1.65 5.70 -18.26
C GLU A 98 2.61 6.82 -17.84
N GLN A 99 2.90 6.95 -16.54
CA GLN A 99 3.69 8.04 -15.98
C GLN A 99 5.10 7.55 -15.68
N ALA A 100 6.14 8.29 -16.04
CA ALA A 100 7.51 7.95 -15.63
C ALA A 100 7.65 8.04 -14.10
N ALA A 101 8.23 7.03 -13.48
CA ALA A 101 8.50 7.05 -12.04
C ALA A 101 9.63 8.03 -11.72
N TYR A 102 9.52 8.74 -10.59
CA TYR A 102 10.61 9.57 -10.09
C TYR A 102 11.77 8.69 -9.61
N GLN A 103 12.99 9.06 -10.00
CA GLN A 103 14.22 8.34 -9.66
C GLN A 103 15.25 9.32 -9.12
N LEU A 104 16.04 8.84 -8.15
CA LEU A 104 17.14 9.59 -7.55
C LEU A 104 18.40 8.73 -7.63
N GLU A 105 19.46 9.30 -8.20
CA GLU A 105 20.80 8.71 -8.16
C GLU A 105 21.60 9.33 -7.00
N ILE A 106 22.25 8.48 -6.21
CA ILE A 106 23.07 8.89 -5.06
C ILE A 106 24.50 8.43 -5.33
N GLU A 107 25.31 9.32 -5.91
CA GLU A 107 26.70 9.02 -6.31
C GLU A 107 27.66 8.83 -5.13
N LYS A 108 27.35 9.44 -3.99
CA LYS A 108 28.21 9.47 -2.80
C LYS A 108 27.40 9.16 -1.56
N ARG A 109 28.04 8.52 -0.59
CA ARG A 109 27.45 8.30 0.74
C ARG A 109 27.13 9.65 1.38
N THR A 110 25.86 10.00 1.38
CA THR A 110 25.33 11.25 1.94
C THR A 110 24.09 10.94 2.74
N ASN A 111 23.90 11.68 3.83
CA ASN A 111 22.65 11.64 4.59
C ASN A 111 21.77 12.79 4.12
N PHE A 112 20.50 12.52 3.89
CA PHE A 112 19.51 13.54 3.57
C PHE A 112 18.21 13.23 4.30
N ASP A 113 17.55 14.28 4.78
CA ASP A 113 16.27 14.18 5.44
C ASP A 113 15.20 14.78 4.53
N ILE A 114 14.17 13.99 4.22
CA ILE A 114 13.02 14.44 3.44
C ILE A 114 11.87 14.68 4.43
N ASN A 115 11.60 15.94 4.73
CA ASN A 115 10.41 16.30 5.48
C ASN A 115 9.25 16.47 4.51
N THR A 116 8.38 15.47 4.45
CA THR A 116 7.15 15.55 3.68
C THR A 116 6.13 16.42 4.44
N GLU A 117 5.51 17.39 3.79
CA GLU A 117 4.39 18.15 4.39
C GLU A 117 3.14 17.29 4.66
N PHE A 118 3.16 16.02 4.20
CA PHE A 118 2.13 15.03 4.46
C PHE A 118 2.05 14.67 5.94
N LYS A 119 0.87 14.88 6.53
CA LYS A 119 0.53 14.34 7.85
C LYS A 119 0.18 12.87 7.69
N TRP A 120 1.06 12.01 8.18
CA TRP A 120 0.79 10.59 8.32
C TRP A 120 -0.35 10.37 9.34
N THR A 121 -1.07 9.27 9.21
CA THR A 121 -1.68 8.66 10.40
C THR A 121 -0.60 8.25 11.37
N ASP A 122 -0.93 8.03 12.64
CA ASP A 122 0.05 7.57 13.65
C ASP A 122 0.72 6.23 13.27
N GLU A 123 0.27 5.57 12.20
CA GLU A 123 0.74 4.27 11.72
C GLU A 123 1.07 4.30 10.22
N ILE A 124 2.18 3.61 9.86
CA ILE A 124 2.61 3.38 8.48
C ILE A 124 2.47 1.90 8.15
N ASN A 125 1.49 1.58 7.30
CA ASN A 125 1.08 0.20 7.03
C ASN A 125 1.44 -0.30 5.62
N ASP A 126 1.86 0.57 4.71
CA ASP A 126 2.27 0.18 3.35
C ASP A 126 3.39 1.07 2.84
N ILE A 127 4.52 0.46 2.47
CA ILE A 127 5.68 1.14 1.90
C ILE A 127 6.09 0.35 0.66
N THR A 128 6.22 1.04 -0.47
CA THR A 128 6.75 0.45 -1.70
C THR A 128 7.82 1.34 -2.32
N PHE A 129 8.90 0.74 -2.79
CA PHE A 129 9.94 1.43 -3.54
C PHE A 129 10.73 0.45 -4.40
N ARG A 130 11.53 0.98 -5.33
CA ARG A 130 12.51 0.20 -6.07
C ARG A 130 13.91 0.63 -5.64
N LEU A 131 14.81 -0.34 -5.55
CA LEU A 131 16.21 -0.10 -5.19
C LEU A 131 17.12 -0.90 -6.12
N GLU A 132 18.21 -0.27 -6.52
CA GLU A 132 19.34 -0.89 -7.20
C GLU A 132 20.61 -0.50 -6.42
N THR A 133 21.44 -1.47 -6.06
CA THR A 133 22.67 -1.22 -5.30
C THR A 133 23.64 -2.40 -5.43
N ASN A 134 24.91 -2.14 -5.11
CA ASN A 134 25.98 -3.13 -4.98
C ASN A 134 26.73 -2.97 -3.63
N HIS A 135 26.15 -2.24 -2.69
CA HIS A 135 26.75 -1.95 -1.39
C HIS A 135 25.83 -2.39 -0.25
N ASP A 136 26.43 -3.11 0.71
CA ASP A 136 25.84 -3.28 2.02
C ASP A 136 25.84 -1.95 2.79
N GLN A 137 24.76 -1.73 3.53
CA GLN A 137 24.57 -0.54 4.33
C GLN A 137 23.52 -0.80 5.41
N GLU A 138 23.94 -0.67 6.67
CA GLU A 138 23.01 -0.60 7.79
C GLU A 138 22.22 0.70 7.75
N LYS A 139 20.91 0.60 7.99
CA LYS A 139 19.98 1.74 8.09
C LYS A 139 20.12 2.72 6.91
N PHE A 140 20.10 2.21 5.68
CA PHE A 140 20.20 3.04 4.48
C PHE A 140 18.96 3.90 4.25
N PHE A 141 17.81 3.47 4.77
CA PHE A 141 16.55 4.22 4.70
C PHE A 141 15.79 4.06 6.02
N SER A 142 15.34 5.17 6.60
CA SER A 142 14.62 5.18 7.87
C SER A 142 13.39 6.06 7.74
N ILE A 143 12.23 5.51 8.15
CA ILE A 143 10.98 6.24 8.19
C ILE A 143 10.58 6.46 9.65
N ARG A 144 10.24 7.71 9.98
CA ARG A 144 9.83 8.14 11.30
C ARG A 144 8.41 8.72 11.24
N PRO A 145 7.39 8.04 11.78
CA PRO A 145 5.98 8.43 11.61
C PRO A 145 5.54 9.72 12.34
N CYS A 146 6.43 10.44 13.05
CA CYS A 146 6.01 11.57 13.88
C CYS A 146 6.68 12.91 13.53
N SER A 147 5.98 13.99 13.87
CA SER A 147 6.50 15.36 13.83
C SER A 147 7.63 15.57 14.83
N ILE A 148 8.61 16.41 14.45
CA ILE A 148 9.74 16.89 15.27
C ILE A 148 9.31 17.45 16.64
N ILE A 149 8.05 17.89 16.76
CA ILE A 149 7.49 18.50 17.98
C ILE A 149 7.05 17.45 19.02
N SER A 150 6.91 16.17 18.62
CA SER A 150 6.51 15.10 19.54
C SER A 150 7.72 14.52 20.28
N PHE A 151 7.80 14.76 21.60
CA PHE A 151 8.93 14.31 22.43
C PHE A 151 8.91 12.81 22.76
N ASN A 152 7.89 12.06 22.31
CA ASN A 152 7.69 10.64 22.63
C ASN A 152 7.70 9.74 21.39
N CYS A 153 8.27 10.19 20.27
CA CYS A 153 8.34 9.36 19.06
C CYS A 153 9.58 8.47 19.07
N THR A 154 9.40 7.22 19.46
CA THR A 154 10.44 6.19 19.42
C THR A 154 10.25 5.23 18.24
N GLU A 155 9.20 5.42 17.45
CA GLU A 155 8.86 4.50 16.37
C GLU A 155 9.66 4.76 15.11
N THR A 156 10.31 3.72 14.61
CA THR A 156 11.12 3.79 13.39
C THR A 156 10.95 2.52 12.57
N ILE A 157 10.91 2.68 11.25
CA ILE A 157 11.01 1.60 10.29
C ILE A 157 12.34 1.80 9.57
N ASP A 158 13.33 0.98 9.93
CA ASP A 158 14.68 1.07 9.37
C ASP A 158 14.89 -0.07 8.37
N PHE A 159 15.32 0.25 7.16
CA PHE A 159 15.73 -0.69 6.13
C PHE A 159 17.26 -0.77 6.10
N SER A 160 17.78 -1.99 6.13
CA SER A 160 19.22 -2.29 6.08
C SER A 160 19.49 -3.31 4.97
N ILE A 161 20.72 -3.30 4.45
CA ILE A 161 21.23 -4.40 3.63
C ILE A 161 22.45 -4.97 4.35
N ILE A 162 22.34 -6.24 4.75
CA ILE A 162 23.34 -6.94 5.55
C ILE A 162 23.68 -8.23 4.82
N ASN A 163 24.96 -8.40 4.45
CA ASN A 163 25.45 -9.54 3.67
C ASN A 163 24.66 -9.74 2.37
N GLY A 164 24.24 -8.64 1.76
CA GLY A 164 23.45 -8.57 0.54
C GLY A 164 21.98 -9.01 0.64
N LEU A 165 21.45 -9.17 1.86
CA LEU A 165 20.04 -9.43 2.13
C LEU A 165 19.37 -8.18 2.67
N LEU A 166 18.12 -7.94 2.26
CA LEU A 166 17.29 -6.88 2.82
C LEU A 166 16.78 -7.26 4.21
N GLU A 167 17.07 -6.42 5.20
CA GLU A 167 16.53 -6.52 6.55
C GLU A 167 15.66 -5.29 6.86
N ILE A 168 14.54 -5.51 7.55
CA ILE A 168 13.64 -4.47 8.02
C ILE A 168 13.56 -4.55 9.54
N HIS A 169 13.95 -3.48 10.20
CA HIS A 169 13.93 -3.36 11.65
C HIS A 169 12.83 -2.40 12.09
N LEU A 170 11.87 -2.91 12.84
CA LEU A 170 10.77 -2.13 13.39
C LEU A 170 11.04 -1.84 14.87
N MET A 171 11.11 -0.56 15.21
CA MET A 171 11.05 -0.09 16.58
C MET A 171 9.63 0.43 16.80
N LEU A 172 8.87 -0.21 17.69
CA LEU A 172 7.50 0.19 18.02
C LEU A 172 7.44 0.65 19.48
N LYS A 173 6.51 1.53 19.82
CA LYS A 173 6.41 2.10 21.16
C LYS A 173 5.99 1.10 22.23
N TYR A 174 5.20 0.09 21.82
CA TYR A 174 4.59 -0.91 22.71
C TYR A 174 5.09 -2.34 22.49
N TYR A 175 5.79 -2.59 21.38
CA TYR A 175 6.34 -3.91 21.04
C TYR A 175 7.87 -3.85 21.01
N ASN A 176 8.51 -4.97 21.34
CA ASN A 176 9.95 -5.11 21.20
C ASN A 176 10.39 -5.02 19.73
N TYR A 177 11.68 -4.77 19.51
CA TYR A 177 12.36 -4.80 18.23
C TYR A 177 11.99 -6.03 17.39
N ILE A 178 11.44 -5.82 16.20
CA ILE A 178 11.13 -6.88 15.22
C ILE A 178 12.14 -6.76 14.07
N ASN A 179 12.78 -7.86 13.71
CA ASN A 179 13.60 -7.95 12.50
C ASN A 179 12.92 -8.87 11.49
N ILE A 180 12.74 -8.39 10.27
CA ILE A 180 12.22 -9.14 9.14
C ILE A 180 13.32 -9.23 8.10
N THR A 181 13.76 -10.45 7.80
CA THR A 181 14.78 -10.74 6.81
C THR A 181 14.15 -11.35 5.57
N ASN A 182 14.58 -10.88 4.40
CA ASN A 182 14.29 -11.55 3.14
C ASN A 182 15.43 -12.51 2.76
N SER A 183 15.10 -13.58 2.04
CA SER A 183 16.08 -14.55 1.53
C SER A 183 16.66 -14.19 0.15
N GLN A 184 16.09 -13.17 -0.51
CA GLN A 184 16.57 -12.72 -1.82
C GLN A 184 17.83 -11.86 -1.68
N PHE A 185 18.89 -12.24 -2.40
CA PHE A 185 20.10 -11.42 -2.57
C PHE A 185 19.83 -10.24 -3.50
N ILE A 186 20.28 -9.04 -3.10
CA ILE A 186 19.96 -7.78 -3.80
C ILE A 186 21.16 -6.93 -4.22
N LEU A 187 22.40 -7.39 -3.98
CA LEU A 187 23.62 -6.68 -4.43
C LEU A 187 24.07 -7.12 -5.82
N ASP A 188 23.13 -7.20 -6.76
CA ASP A 188 23.39 -7.73 -8.11
C ASP A 188 23.34 -6.65 -9.21
N GLN A 189 23.28 -5.37 -8.84
CA GLN A 189 23.14 -4.23 -9.75
C GLN A 189 21.89 -4.35 -10.64
N LYS A 190 20.82 -4.90 -10.09
CA LYS A 190 19.51 -4.88 -10.71
C LYS A 190 18.50 -4.20 -9.80
N TRP A 191 17.42 -3.77 -10.42
CA TRP A 191 16.31 -3.22 -9.69
C TRP A 191 15.52 -4.30 -8.97
N HIS A 192 15.34 -4.10 -7.67
CA HIS A 192 14.45 -4.89 -6.83
C HIS A 192 13.25 -4.05 -6.41
N PHE A 193 12.05 -4.62 -6.51
CA PHE A 193 10.83 -4.01 -5.99
C PHE A 193 10.62 -4.47 -4.55
N ILE A 194 10.60 -3.51 -3.63
CA ILE A 194 10.44 -3.73 -2.20
C ILE A 194 9.06 -3.29 -1.80
N ARG A 195 8.34 -4.17 -1.10
CA ARG A 195 7.00 -3.90 -0.55
C ARG A 195 6.94 -4.39 0.88
N PHE A 196 6.72 -3.45 1.78
CA PHE A 196 6.44 -3.73 3.18
C PHE A 196 4.96 -3.46 3.44
N GLN A 197 4.27 -4.42 4.05
CA GLN A 197 2.88 -4.25 4.48
C GLN A 197 2.71 -4.77 5.90
N ARG A 198 2.04 -3.96 6.73
CA ARG A 198 1.63 -4.34 8.08
C ARG A 198 0.12 -4.50 8.11
N PHE A 199 -0.33 -5.60 8.70
CA PHE A 199 -1.73 -5.84 9.02
C PHE A 199 -1.79 -5.97 10.53
N ASP A 200 -2.33 -4.94 11.19
CA ASP A 200 -2.55 -4.95 12.65
C ASP A 200 -3.83 -5.74 13.01
#